data_AF-A0A850DRQ3-F1
#
_entry.id   AF-A0A850DRQ3-F1
#
_cell.length_a   1.000
_cell.length_b   1.000
_cell.length_c   1.000
_cell.angle_alpha   90.00
_cell.angle_beta   90.00
_cell.angle_gamma   90.00
#
_symmetry.space_group_name_H-M   'P 1'
#
loop_
_entity.id
_entity.type
_entity.pdbx_description
1 polymer ?
#
loop_
_entity_poly.entity_id
_entity_poly.type
_entity_poly.pdbx_seq_one_letter_code
_entity_poly.pdbx_strand_id
1 'polypeptide(L)'
;PVVRGGARHVALRQGSALLVAVAVLGGVGAVAPHRAEAAPFRTVTSSPTSNLTAATLNGPTNVRCGLIGLTGVQVQWDYGSPAAARFQVLLDNQVVGTVGPGERSATISGGLLSLTGKTVTIRALDPTANSPWYADGNRTLSVAIVTAVYVCG
;
A
#
# COMPACT_ATOMS: atom_id res chain seq x y z
N PRO A 1 -71.75 -23.58 4.07
CA PRO A 1 -71.32 -24.99 3.88
C PRO A 1 -69.84 -25.17 4.24
N VAL A 2 -69.61 -26.05 5.21
CA VAL A 2 -68.41 -26.87 5.44
C VAL A 2 -67.10 -26.13 5.79
N VAL A 3 -66.90 -25.99 7.11
CA VAL A 3 -65.57 -25.98 7.72
C VAL A 3 -64.98 -27.39 7.56
N ARG A 4 -63.78 -27.52 6.97
CA ARG A 4 -62.97 -28.75 7.06
C ARG A 4 -61.56 -28.37 7.47
N GLY A 5 -61.20 -28.88 8.65
CA GLY A 5 -59.87 -28.75 9.24
C GLY A 5 -58.80 -29.54 8.48
N GLY A 6 -57.57 -29.16 8.77
CA GLY A 6 -56.36 -29.85 8.30
C GLY A 6 -55.16 -29.31 9.04
N ALA A 7 -54.96 -29.80 10.27
CA ALA A 7 -53.79 -29.53 11.09
C ALA A 7 -52.51 -30.08 10.43
N ARG A 8 -51.45 -29.29 10.40
CA ARG A 8 -50.07 -29.77 10.33
C ARG A 8 -49.24 -29.14 11.45
N HIS A 9 -49.00 -29.97 12.45
CA HIS A 9 -47.91 -29.98 13.43
C HIS A 9 -46.55 -29.77 12.70
N VAL A 10 -45.45 -29.22 13.24
CA VAL A 10 -45.03 -28.81 14.58
C VAL A 10 -43.74 -27.99 14.36
N ALA A 11 -43.52 -26.92 15.11
CA ALA A 11 -42.17 -26.50 15.48
C ALA A 11 -42.21 -26.06 16.94
N LEU A 12 -41.85 -27.00 17.82
CA LEU A 12 -41.53 -26.74 19.22
C LEU A 12 -40.45 -25.66 19.29
N ARG A 13 -40.67 -24.67 20.15
CA ARG A 13 -39.68 -24.17 21.12
C ARG A 13 -40.44 -23.41 22.22
N GLN A 14 -41.08 -24.20 23.09
CA GLN A 14 -41.51 -23.74 24.41
C GLN A 14 -40.54 -24.30 25.45
N GLY A 15 -39.90 -23.37 26.15
CA GLY A 15 -39.20 -23.55 27.42
C GLY A 15 -38.90 -22.11 27.88
N SER A 16 -39.37 -21.61 29.01
CA SER A 16 -40.00 -22.25 30.17
C SER A 16 -40.78 -21.19 30.94
N ALA A 17 -41.80 -21.67 31.65
CA ALA A 17 -42.54 -21.09 32.77
C ALA A 17 -41.96 -19.84 33.46
N LEU A 18 -42.82 -18.87 33.79
CA LEU A 18 -43.44 -18.75 35.11
C LEU A 18 -44.26 -17.46 35.19
N LEU A 19 -45.54 -17.59 35.53
CA LEU A 19 -46.39 -16.48 35.96
C LEU A 19 -45.98 -16.09 37.39
N VAL A 20 -45.58 -14.83 37.59
CA VAL A 20 -45.48 -14.23 38.93
C VAL A 20 -46.49 -13.10 38.99
N ALA A 21 -47.64 -13.37 39.59
CA ALA A 21 -48.56 -12.34 40.05
C ALA A 21 -48.02 -11.78 41.37
N VAL A 22 -47.59 -10.52 41.38
CA VAL A 22 -47.31 -9.78 42.62
C VAL A 22 -48.47 -8.85 42.88
N ALA A 23 -49.18 -9.11 43.98
CA ALA A 23 -50.24 -8.27 44.50
C ALA A 23 -49.68 -6.91 44.92
N VAL A 24 -50.23 -5.84 44.35
CA VAL A 24 -50.08 -4.48 44.84
C VAL A 24 -51.17 -4.26 45.87
N LEU A 25 -50.82 -3.87 47.10
CA LEU A 25 -51.66 -3.04 47.97
C LEU A 25 -50.92 -2.65 49.27
N GLY A 26 -50.79 -1.34 49.48
CA GLY A 26 -50.83 -0.75 50.82
C GLY A 26 -49.52 -0.24 51.42
N GLY A 27 -49.24 1.05 51.24
CA GLY A 27 -48.20 1.73 52.00
C GLY A 27 -47.93 3.15 51.49
N VAL A 28 -48.74 4.10 51.96
CA VAL A 28 -48.61 5.53 51.63
C VAL A 28 -47.35 6.08 52.31
N GLY A 29 -46.40 6.54 51.50
CA GLY A 29 -45.21 7.25 51.96
C GLY A 29 -44.54 7.89 50.77
N ALA A 30 -44.85 9.15 50.52
CA ALA A 30 -44.22 9.95 49.48
C ALA A 30 -42.72 10.09 49.77
N VAL A 31 -41.90 9.31 49.07
CA VAL A 31 -40.48 9.64 48.88
C VAL A 31 -40.32 9.79 47.38
N ALA A 32 -40.06 11.03 46.95
CA ALA A 32 -39.72 11.32 45.56
C ALA A 32 -38.64 10.32 45.12
N PRO A 33 -38.72 9.74 43.91
CA PRO A 33 -37.69 8.84 43.44
C PRO A 33 -36.36 9.59 43.50
N HIS A 34 -35.40 9.06 44.28
CA HIS A 34 -34.01 9.46 44.19
C HIS A 34 -33.68 9.53 42.69
N ARG A 35 -33.13 10.67 42.25
CA ARG A 35 -32.68 10.83 40.86
C ARG A 35 -31.94 9.57 40.47
N ALA A 36 -32.41 8.89 39.43
CA ALA A 36 -31.62 7.87 38.77
C ALA A 36 -30.43 8.59 38.15
N GLU A 37 -29.36 8.76 38.93
CA GLU A 37 -28.06 9.12 38.37
C GLU A 37 -27.65 7.94 37.51
N ALA A 38 -27.71 8.14 36.19
CA ALA A 38 -27.16 7.19 35.24
C ALA A 38 -25.70 6.96 35.62
N ALA A 39 -25.40 5.78 36.15
CA ALA A 39 -24.03 5.37 36.38
C ALA A 39 -23.30 5.49 35.04
N PRO A 40 -22.25 6.32 34.93
CA PRO A 40 -21.57 6.50 33.65
C PRO A 40 -20.95 5.16 33.29
N PHE A 41 -21.28 4.65 32.10
CA PHE A 41 -20.58 3.53 31.49
C PHE A 41 -19.12 3.96 31.27
N ARG A 42 -18.27 3.72 32.26
CA ARG A 42 -16.83 3.88 32.18
C ARG A 42 -16.18 2.53 31.88
N THR A 43 -16.54 1.95 30.75
CA THR A 43 -15.71 0.88 30.16
C THR A 43 -15.06 1.46 28.91
N VAL A 44 -13.87 2.01 29.10
CA VAL A 44 -13.00 2.39 27.99
C VAL A 44 -12.31 1.10 27.56
N THR A 45 -12.74 0.54 26.44
CA THR A 45 -11.99 -0.53 25.77
C THR A 45 -10.77 0.12 25.12
N SER A 46 -9.60 -0.03 25.72
CA SER A 46 -8.34 0.42 25.10
C SER A 46 -8.12 -0.40 23.83
N SER A 47 -8.32 0.23 22.68
CA SER A 47 -7.97 -0.39 21.41
C SER A 47 -6.45 -0.56 21.37
N PRO A 48 -5.91 -1.77 21.09
CA PRO A 48 -4.48 -1.95 20.98
C PRO A 48 -3.93 -0.98 19.93
N THR A 49 -2.83 -0.33 20.26
CA THR A 49 -2.13 0.57 19.33
C THR A 49 -1.54 -0.29 18.21
N SER A 50 -2.17 -0.28 17.03
CA SER A 50 -1.60 -0.93 15.86
C SER A 50 -0.45 -0.07 15.33
N ASN A 51 0.75 -0.63 15.32
CA ASN A 51 1.90 0.01 14.68
C ASN A 51 1.83 -0.25 13.17
N LEU A 52 1.55 0.80 12.39
CA LEU A 52 1.71 0.78 10.94
C LEU A 52 3.07 1.37 10.61
N THR A 53 3.97 0.57 10.03
CA THR A 53 5.22 1.09 9.48
C THR A 53 5.01 1.32 8.00
N ALA A 54 5.22 2.55 7.52
CA ALA A 54 5.17 2.83 6.10
C ALA A 54 6.33 2.11 5.39
N ALA A 55 6.03 1.33 4.35
CA ALA A 55 7.05 0.74 3.51
C ALA A 55 7.68 1.85 2.64
N THR A 56 9.01 1.97 2.68
CA THR A 56 9.77 2.90 1.85
C THR A 56 10.35 2.16 0.64
N LEU A 57 10.03 2.61 -0.57
CA LEU A 57 10.70 2.18 -1.79
C LEU A 57 12.08 2.85 -1.86
N ASN A 58 13.13 2.06 -2.03
CA ASN A 58 14.49 2.58 -2.17
C ASN A 58 14.78 2.92 -3.64
N GLY A 59 15.64 3.90 -3.89
CA GLY A 59 16.12 4.20 -5.23
C GLY A 59 17.23 3.23 -5.69
N PRO A 60 17.43 3.04 -7.01
CA PRO A 60 18.62 2.38 -7.54
C PRO A 60 19.93 3.05 -7.08
N THR A 61 20.98 2.24 -6.92
CA THR A 61 22.29 2.69 -6.43
C THR A 61 23.40 2.25 -7.36
N ASN A 62 24.62 2.79 -7.17
CA ASN A 62 25.81 2.41 -7.95
C ASN A 62 25.53 2.39 -9.47
N VAL A 63 24.86 3.43 -9.98
CA VAL A 63 24.60 3.57 -11.41
C VAL A 63 25.93 3.69 -12.14
N ARG A 64 26.10 2.94 -13.22
CA ARG A 64 27.34 2.83 -14.02
C ARG A 64 26.96 2.87 -15.48
N CYS A 65 27.86 3.39 -16.31
CA CYS A 65 27.66 3.41 -17.75
C CYS A 65 28.88 2.86 -18.47
N GLY A 66 28.63 2.16 -19.57
CA GLY A 66 29.65 1.66 -20.48
C GLY A 66 29.18 1.78 -21.92
N LEU A 67 30.11 1.87 -22.87
CA LEU A 67 29.75 1.91 -24.29
C LEU A 67 29.29 0.56 -24.81
N ILE A 68 28.30 0.59 -25.70
CA ILE A 68 27.97 -0.53 -26.58
C ILE A 68 28.30 -0.08 -28.01
N GLY A 69 29.58 -0.21 -28.38
CA GLY A 69 30.06 0.25 -29.68
C GLY A 69 29.89 1.76 -29.87
N LEU A 70 29.49 2.20 -31.07
CA LEU A 70 29.29 3.62 -31.40
C LEU A 70 27.82 4.06 -31.39
N THR A 71 26.91 3.16 -30.99
CA THR A 71 25.46 3.31 -31.20
C THR A 71 24.65 3.40 -29.92
N GLY A 72 25.29 3.34 -28.76
CA GLY A 72 24.61 3.51 -27.49
C GLY A 72 25.47 3.35 -26.24
N VAL A 73 24.81 3.52 -25.11
CA VAL A 73 25.37 3.39 -23.77
C VAL A 73 24.59 2.31 -23.03
N GLN A 74 25.29 1.33 -22.47
CA GLN A 74 24.74 0.45 -21.45
C GLN A 74 24.75 1.18 -20.12
N VAL A 75 23.62 1.24 -19.45
CA VAL A 75 23.51 1.70 -18.07
C VAL A 75 23.25 0.49 -17.20
N GLN A 76 24.00 0.36 -16.11
CA GLN A 76 23.88 -0.69 -15.11
C GLN A 76 23.62 -0.08 -13.74
N TRP A 77 22.92 -0.77 -12.86
CA TRP A 77 22.63 -0.30 -11.50
C TRP A 77 22.46 -1.46 -10.52
N ASP A 78 22.66 -1.17 -9.25
CA ASP A 78 22.35 -2.06 -8.14
C ASP A 78 20.98 -1.69 -7.56
N TYR A 79 20.18 -2.71 -7.23
CA TYR A 79 18.88 -2.51 -6.59
C TYR A 79 18.56 -3.68 -5.67
N GLY A 80 18.24 -3.35 -4.42
CA GLY A 80 17.94 -4.31 -3.36
C GLY A 80 16.43 -4.47 -3.15
N SER A 81 16.03 -4.41 -1.88
CA SER A 81 14.64 -4.45 -1.44
C SER A 81 14.07 -3.04 -1.21
N PRO A 82 12.73 -2.89 -1.20
CA PRO A 82 11.73 -3.87 -1.63
C PRO A 82 11.72 -4.05 -3.16
N ALA A 83 11.20 -5.17 -3.65
CA ALA A 83 11.19 -5.47 -5.08
C ALA A 83 10.42 -4.38 -5.88
N ALA A 84 11.00 -3.91 -6.97
CA ALA A 84 10.34 -2.98 -7.89
C ALA A 84 9.53 -3.73 -8.95
N ALA A 85 8.41 -3.15 -9.40
CA ALA A 85 7.65 -3.68 -10.55
C ALA A 85 8.44 -3.60 -11.85
N ARG A 86 9.19 -2.51 -12.04
CA ARG A 86 9.92 -2.16 -13.26
C ARG A 86 10.87 -1.02 -12.96
N PHE A 87 11.82 -0.82 -13.87
CA PHE A 87 12.73 0.32 -13.82
C PHE A 87 12.54 1.19 -15.06
N GLN A 88 12.50 2.50 -14.86
CA GLN A 88 12.56 3.47 -15.95
C GLN A 88 13.95 4.04 -16.04
N VAL A 89 14.43 4.20 -17.26
CA VAL A 89 15.67 4.90 -17.57
C VAL A 89 15.27 6.27 -18.09
N LEU A 90 15.74 7.31 -17.41
CA LEU A 90 15.48 8.69 -17.76
C LEU A 90 16.76 9.33 -18.29
N LEU A 91 16.63 10.04 -19.41
CA LEU A 91 17.66 10.89 -20.00
C LEU A 91 17.16 12.33 -19.96
N ASP A 92 17.84 13.24 -19.26
CA ASP A 92 17.35 14.61 -19.00
C ASP A 92 15.91 14.64 -18.49
N ASN A 93 15.60 13.75 -17.54
CA ASN A 93 14.28 13.59 -16.95
C ASN A 93 13.16 13.11 -17.91
N GLN A 94 13.51 12.65 -19.12
CA GLN A 94 12.60 12.02 -20.07
C GLN A 94 12.79 10.51 -20.07
N VAL A 95 11.69 9.74 -19.98
CA VAL A 95 11.77 8.28 -20.02
C VAL A 95 12.18 7.83 -21.43
N VAL A 96 13.37 7.23 -21.54
CA VAL A 96 13.91 6.67 -22.79
C VAL A 96 13.77 5.16 -22.87
N GLY A 97 13.50 4.51 -21.74
CA GLY A 97 13.33 3.06 -21.69
C GLY A 97 12.65 2.60 -20.41
N THR A 98 12.04 1.41 -20.47
CA THR A 98 11.49 0.73 -19.30
C THR A 98 11.87 -0.74 -19.38
N VAL A 99 12.38 -1.29 -18.28
CA VAL A 99 12.80 -2.69 -18.18
C VAL A 99 12.05 -3.40 -17.04
N GLY A 100 12.00 -4.73 -17.12
CA GLY A 100 11.19 -5.57 -16.25
C GLY A 100 11.64 -5.63 -14.78
N PRO A 101 10.83 -6.28 -13.93
CA PRO A 101 11.20 -6.53 -12.54
C PRO A 101 12.42 -7.46 -12.50
N GLY A 102 13.47 -7.06 -11.80
CA GLY A 102 14.72 -7.84 -11.69
C GLY A 102 15.84 -7.41 -12.64
N GLU A 103 15.54 -6.58 -13.63
CA GLU A 103 16.57 -6.05 -14.53
C GLU A 103 17.53 -5.10 -13.80
N ARG A 104 18.81 -5.19 -14.16
CA ARG A 104 19.91 -4.39 -13.57
C ARG A 104 20.72 -3.65 -14.64
N SER A 105 20.25 -3.72 -15.88
CA SER A 105 20.86 -3.01 -16.99
C SER A 105 19.83 -2.63 -18.04
N ALA A 106 20.14 -1.59 -18.79
CA ALA A 106 19.39 -1.16 -19.96
C ALA A 106 20.32 -0.50 -20.97
N THR A 107 19.94 -0.56 -22.24
CA THR A 107 20.67 0.10 -23.31
C THR A 107 19.94 1.37 -23.72
N ILE A 108 20.66 2.48 -23.73
CA ILE A 108 20.21 3.74 -24.32
C ILE A 108 20.83 3.83 -25.71
N SER A 109 19.99 3.70 -26.74
CA SER A 109 20.40 3.87 -28.13
C SER A 109 20.52 5.35 -28.48
N GLY A 110 21.57 5.72 -29.20
CA GLY A 110 21.81 7.09 -29.62
C GLY A 110 23.21 7.28 -30.18
N GLY A 111 23.40 8.28 -31.04
CA GLY A 111 24.74 8.62 -31.52
C GLY A 111 25.58 9.17 -30.37
N LEU A 112 26.88 8.85 -30.33
CA LEU A 112 27.84 9.31 -29.30
C LEU A 112 27.57 10.79 -28.89
N LEU A 113 27.66 11.71 -29.86
CA LEU A 113 27.52 13.15 -29.59
C LEU A 113 26.16 13.54 -28.99
N SER A 114 25.08 12.84 -29.33
CA SER A 114 23.73 13.15 -28.81
C SER A 114 23.53 12.77 -27.34
N LEU A 115 24.28 11.78 -26.87
CA LEU A 115 24.22 11.29 -25.49
C LEU A 115 25.18 12.04 -24.58
N THR A 116 26.17 12.74 -25.14
CA THR A 116 27.18 13.46 -24.35
C THR A 116 26.58 14.65 -23.62
N GLY A 117 26.92 14.80 -22.34
CA GLY A 117 26.40 15.85 -21.45
C GLY A 117 24.99 15.58 -20.93
N LYS A 118 24.34 14.49 -21.37
CA LYS A 118 23.01 14.10 -20.91
C LYS A 118 23.08 13.51 -19.51
N THR A 119 22.05 13.78 -18.72
CA THR A 119 21.90 13.25 -17.37
C THR A 119 21.12 11.94 -17.40
N VAL A 120 21.66 10.89 -16.79
CA VAL A 120 21.02 9.58 -16.67
C VAL A 120 20.54 9.41 -15.24
N THR A 121 19.24 9.10 -15.10
CA THR A 121 18.59 8.74 -13.85
C THR A 121 17.87 7.41 -14.00
N ILE A 122 18.04 6.51 -13.04
CA ILE A 122 17.28 5.26 -12.99
C ILE A 122 16.21 5.39 -11.91
N ARG A 123 14.97 5.09 -12.28
CA ARG A 123 13.80 5.19 -11.41
C ARG A 123 13.22 3.80 -11.17
N ALA A 124 13.11 3.43 -9.91
CA ALA A 124 12.36 2.24 -9.50
C ALA A 124 10.88 2.57 -9.34
N LEU A 125 10.00 1.75 -9.90
CA LEU A 125 8.55 1.88 -9.76
C LEU A 125 8.02 0.88 -8.73
N ASP A 126 7.09 1.35 -7.90
CA ASP A 126 6.47 0.55 -6.85
C ASP A 126 5.81 -0.74 -7.41
N PRO A 127 5.90 -1.87 -6.70
CA PRO A 127 5.39 -3.16 -7.16
C PRO A 127 3.87 -3.20 -7.32
N THR A 128 3.13 -2.27 -6.73
CA THR A 128 1.67 -2.26 -6.78
C THR A 128 1.18 -1.76 -8.13
N ALA A 129 0.22 -2.46 -8.74
CA ALA A 129 -0.35 -2.07 -10.02
C ALA A 129 -0.94 -0.66 -9.96
N ASN A 130 -0.56 0.20 -10.91
CA ASN A 130 -0.95 1.61 -11.03
C ASN A 130 -0.49 2.53 -9.87
N SER A 131 0.45 2.09 -9.05
CA SER A 131 1.04 2.94 -8.02
C SER A 131 1.74 4.15 -8.64
N PRO A 132 1.45 5.38 -8.19
CA PRO A 132 2.17 6.57 -8.63
C PRO A 132 3.54 6.70 -7.93
N TRP A 133 3.83 5.83 -6.97
CA TRP A 133 5.04 5.89 -6.17
C TRP A 133 6.26 5.36 -6.94
N TYR A 134 7.34 6.12 -6.84
CA TYR A 134 8.62 5.78 -7.42
C TYR A 134 9.75 6.28 -6.54
N ALA A 135 10.93 5.71 -6.74
CA ALA A 135 12.15 6.16 -6.10
C ALA A 135 13.24 6.33 -7.15
N ASP A 136 13.74 7.55 -7.29
CA ASP A 136 14.86 7.85 -8.17
C ASP A 136 16.17 7.42 -7.51
N GLY A 137 17.14 7.04 -8.35
CA GLY A 137 18.43 6.59 -7.87
C GLY A 137 19.18 7.68 -7.11
N ASN A 138 20.04 7.27 -6.19
CA ASN A 138 20.75 8.19 -5.28
C ASN A 138 21.81 9.08 -5.97
N ARG A 139 22.02 8.90 -7.28
CA ARG A 139 22.93 9.68 -8.11
C ARG A 139 22.32 9.89 -9.48
N THR A 140 22.33 11.14 -9.92
CA THR A 140 22.19 11.50 -11.32
C THR A 140 23.59 11.61 -11.89
N LEU A 141 23.86 10.91 -12.98
CA LEU A 141 25.20 10.90 -13.57
C LEU A 141 25.16 11.53 -14.96
N SER A 142 26.17 12.34 -15.26
CA SER A 142 26.34 12.96 -16.57
C SER A 142 27.16 12.06 -17.48
N VAL A 143 26.70 11.89 -18.72
CA VAL A 143 27.39 11.07 -19.71
C VAL A 143 28.56 11.88 -20.29
N ALA A 144 29.80 11.53 -19.95
CA ALA A 144 31.00 12.21 -20.42
C ALA A 144 31.80 11.37 -21.42
N ILE A 145 32.31 11.98 -22.50
CA ILE A 145 33.27 11.32 -23.41
C ILE A 145 34.65 11.37 -22.77
N VAL A 146 35.23 10.20 -22.49
CA VAL A 146 36.66 10.08 -22.14
C VAL A 146 37.30 9.17 -23.17
N THR A 147 38.05 9.73 -24.12
CA THR A 147 38.87 8.99 -25.12
C THR A 147 38.19 7.73 -25.69
N ALA A 148 36.95 7.88 -26.18
CA ALA A 148 36.09 6.81 -26.72
C ALA A 148 35.45 5.86 -25.70
N VAL A 149 35.22 6.30 -24.44
CA VAL A 149 34.41 5.63 -23.42
C VAL A 149 33.45 6.63 -22.77
N TYR A 150 32.16 6.28 -22.66
CA TYR A 150 31.23 7.05 -21.83
C TYR A 150 31.35 6.64 -20.38
N VAL A 151 31.60 7.62 -19.52
CA VAL A 151 31.55 7.43 -18.08
C VAL A 151 30.44 8.31 -17.54
N CYS A 152 29.60 7.71 -16.72
CA CYS A 152 28.58 8.41 -15.96
C CYS A 152 29.25 8.98 -14.71
N GLY A 153 29.46 10.31 -14.67
CA GLY A 153 30.17 11.05 -13.62
C GLY A 153 29.34 12.14 -12.99
#